data_AF-A0A2T6LI00-F1
#
_entry.id   AF-A0A2T6LI00-F1
#
_cell.length_a   1.000
_cell.length_b   1.000
_cell.length_c   1.000
_cell.angle_alpha   90.00
_cell.angle_beta   90.00
_cell.angle_gamma   90.00
#
_symmetry.space_group_name_H-M   'P 1'
#
loop_
_entity.id
_entity.type
_entity.pdbx_description
1 polymer ?
#
loop_
_entity_poly.entity_id
_entity_poly.type
_entity_poly.pdbx_seq_one_letter_code
_entity_poly.pdbx_strand_id
1 'polypeptide(L)'
;MQAYSSRTDRHYPSWDDLLASEANGFAVVVIMRTVSPKTDKTRTFARTTGPIASRQAARTEAARARRRFAAAHDDFPGTELVAVTVEPLWKQLEP
;
A
#
# COMPACT_ATOMS: atom_id res chain seq x y z
N MET A 1 -20.92 -9.35 -8.55
CA MET A 1 -19.91 -9.56 -9.61
C MET A 1 -18.95 -10.62 -9.08
N GLN A 2 -18.79 -11.74 -9.78
CA GLN A 2 -17.88 -12.81 -9.37
C GLN A 2 -16.42 -12.36 -9.52
N ALA A 3 -15.54 -12.83 -8.63
CA ALA A 3 -14.12 -12.54 -8.68
C ALA A 3 -13.33 -13.79 -9.08
N TYR A 4 -12.29 -13.61 -9.89
CA TYR A 4 -11.40 -14.70 -10.31
C TYR A 4 -10.00 -14.46 -9.75
N SER A 5 -9.41 -15.48 -9.13
CA SER A 5 -8.00 -15.48 -8.72
C SER A 5 -7.18 -16.28 -9.71
N SER A 6 -6.33 -15.60 -10.48
CA SER A 6 -5.33 -16.25 -11.35
C SER A 6 -4.22 -16.95 -10.56
N ARG A 7 -4.11 -16.70 -9.25
CA ARG A 7 -3.08 -17.28 -8.37
C ARG A 7 -3.40 -18.72 -8.00
N THR A 8 -4.68 -19.04 -7.84
CA THR A 8 -5.16 -20.39 -7.47
C THR A 8 -6.08 -21.00 -8.52
N ASP A 9 -6.34 -20.30 -9.62
CA ASP A 9 -7.30 -20.65 -10.67
C ASP A 9 -8.72 -20.93 -10.13
N ARG A 10 -9.23 -20.03 -9.26
CA ARG A 10 -10.53 -20.18 -8.58
C ARG A 10 -11.45 -18.99 -8.80
N HIS A 11 -12.74 -19.27 -8.90
CA HIS A 11 -13.81 -18.28 -8.87
C HIS A 11 -14.41 -18.15 -7.48
N TYR A 12 -14.65 -16.91 -7.06
CA TYR A 12 -15.31 -16.54 -5.81
C TYR A 12 -16.62 -15.81 -6.08
N PRO A 13 -17.64 -15.96 -5.21
CA PRO A 13 -18.93 -15.29 -5.39
C PRO A 13 -18.82 -13.76 -5.41
N SER A 14 -17.86 -13.21 -4.68
CA SER A 14 -17.54 -11.78 -4.63
C SER A 14 -16.05 -11.51 -4.46
N TRP A 15 -15.65 -10.24 -4.63
CA TRP A 15 -14.29 -9.79 -4.31
C TRP A 15 -13.95 -9.93 -2.83
N ASP A 16 -14.91 -9.69 -1.94
CA ASP A 16 -14.70 -9.78 -0.49
C ASP A 16 -14.45 -11.24 -0.06
N ASP A 17 -15.12 -12.21 -0.71
CA ASP A 17 -14.86 -13.64 -0.48
C ASP A 17 -13.45 -14.05 -0.93
N LEU A 18 -12.99 -13.54 -2.07
CA LEU A 18 -11.62 -13.74 -2.55
C LEU A 18 -10.62 -13.19 -1.52
N LEU A 19 -10.83 -11.96 -1.04
CA LEU A 19 -9.95 -11.33 -0.05
C LEU A 19 -9.92 -12.12 1.26
N ALA A 20 -11.06 -12.58 1.77
CA ALA A 20 -11.13 -13.37 2.99
C ALA A 20 -10.39 -14.72 2.85
N SER A 21 -10.44 -15.32 1.67
CA SER A 21 -9.76 -16.58 1.38
C SER A 21 -8.24 -16.41 1.23
N GLU A 22 -7.82 -15.46 0.39
CA GLU A 22 -6.44 -15.42 -0.14
C GLU A 22 -5.55 -14.30 0.42
N ALA A 23 -6.12 -13.27 1.05
CA ALA A 23 -5.34 -12.21 1.67
C ALA A 23 -5.05 -12.52 3.15
N ASN A 24 -3.93 -12.00 3.66
CA ASN A 24 -3.54 -12.03 5.07
C ASN A 24 -3.78 -10.67 5.75
N GLY A 25 -4.78 -9.92 5.25
CA GLY A 25 -5.06 -8.54 5.65
C GLY A 25 -4.68 -7.53 4.57
N PHE A 26 -4.45 -6.28 4.99
CA PHE A 26 -4.18 -5.15 4.12
C PHE A 26 -2.82 -4.54 4.43
N ALA A 27 -2.21 -3.90 3.45
CA ALA A 27 -0.99 -3.13 3.60
C ALA A 27 -1.24 -1.68 3.15
N VAL A 28 -0.63 -0.74 3.87
CA VAL A 28 -0.52 0.65 3.43
C VAL A 28 0.79 0.78 2.66
N VAL A 29 0.71 1.18 1.40
CA VAL A 29 1.87 1.44 0.55
C VAL A 29 2.02 2.95 0.40
N VAL A 30 3.14 3.48 0.89
CA VAL A 30 3.50 4.90 0.79
C VAL A 30 4.57 5.02 -0.29
N ILE A 31 4.25 5.67 -1.39
CA ILE A 31 5.16 5.94 -2.50
C ILE A 31 5.63 7.38 -2.40
N MET A 32 6.95 7.54 -2.31
CA MET A 32 7.60 8.84 -2.22
C MET A 32 8.60 9.01 -3.35
N ARG A 33 8.82 10.25 -3.73
CA ARG A 33 9.82 10.68 -4.69
C ARG A 33 10.77 11.65 -3.98
N THR A 34 12.07 11.49 -4.20
CA THR A 34 13.08 12.43 -3.71
C THR A 34 13.97 12.89 -4.86
N VAL A 35 14.32 14.16 -4.87
CA VAL A 35 15.27 14.76 -5.80
C VAL A 35 16.56 15.04 -5.04
N SER A 36 17.65 14.39 -5.47
CA SER A 36 18.96 14.60 -4.85
C SER A 36 19.44 16.04 -5.04
N PRO A 37 19.72 16.81 -3.97
CA PRO A 37 20.12 18.21 -4.08
C PRO A 37 21.50 18.38 -4.74
N LYS A 38 22.33 17.33 -4.80
CA LYS A 38 23.68 17.39 -5.37
C LYS A 38 23.74 17.01 -6.84
N THR A 39 22.80 16.21 -7.32
CA THR A 39 22.89 15.58 -8.65
C THR A 39 21.65 15.78 -9.50
N ASP A 40 20.61 16.43 -8.96
CA ASP A 40 19.28 16.60 -9.58
C ASP A 40 18.65 15.28 -10.06
N LYS A 41 19.04 14.17 -9.42
CA LYS A 41 18.55 12.84 -9.77
C LYS A 41 17.30 12.53 -8.96
N THR A 42 16.23 12.22 -9.66
CA THR A 42 14.97 11.75 -9.08
C THR A 42 15.05 10.27 -8.72
N ARG A 43 14.61 9.92 -7.52
CA ARG A 43 14.46 8.54 -7.05
C ARG A 43 13.08 8.34 -6.46
N THR A 44 12.45 7.23 -6.81
CA THR A 44 11.17 6.81 -6.22
C THR A 44 11.42 5.65 -5.29
N PHE A 45 10.79 5.67 -4.12
CA PHE A 45 10.85 4.58 -3.15
C PHE A 45 9.47 4.33 -2.56
N ALA A 46 9.21 3.08 -2.20
CA ALA A 46 7.98 2.68 -1.57
C ALA A 46 8.27 2.13 -0.17
N ARG A 47 7.43 2.50 0.79
CA ARG A 47 7.42 1.91 2.12
C ARG A 47 6.08 1.24 2.34
N THR A 48 6.12 -0.02 2.75
CA THR A 48 4.93 -0.82 3.03
C THR A 48 4.78 -1.02 4.53
N THR A 49 3.56 -0.91 5.05
CA THR A 49 3.22 -1.20 6.45
C THR A 49 2.03 -2.15 6.50
N GLY A 50 2.19 -3.29 7.17
CA GLY A 50 1.17 -4.33 7.33
C GLY A 50 1.77 -5.66 7.81
N PRO A 51 0.96 -6.73 7.94
CA PRO A 51 -0.47 -6.78 7.65
C PRO A 51 -1.32 -6.02 8.68
N ILE A 52 -2.39 -5.38 8.19
CA ILE A 52 -3.42 -4.72 8.97
C ILE A 52 -4.72 -5.50 8.77
N ALA A 53 -5.37 -5.92 9.86
CA ALA A 53 -6.47 -6.86 9.81
C ALA A 53 -7.67 -6.41 8.95
N SER A 54 -8.04 -5.12 8.99
CA SER A 54 -9.21 -4.61 8.28
C SER A 54 -8.87 -3.46 7.32
N ARG A 55 -9.64 -3.38 6.22
CA ARG A 55 -9.50 -2.31 5.23
C ARG A 55 -9.71 -0.93 5.84
N GLN A 56 -10.65 -0.82 6.79
CA GLN A 56 -10.94 0.44 7.47
C GLN A 56 -9.78 0.88 8.36
N ALA A 57 -9.18 -0.03 9.13
CA ALA A 57 -8.00 0.29 9.93
C ALA A 57 -6.82 0.71 9.04
N ALA A 58 -6.62 0.02 7.91
CA ALA A 58 -5.58 0.39 6.94
C ALA A 58 -5.84 1.77 6.29
N ARG A 59 -7.10 2.13 6.00
CA ARG A 59 -7.48 3.47 5.54
C ARG A 59 -7.17 4.54 6.59
N THR A 60 -7.44 4.27 7.86
CA THR A 60 -7.09 5.19 8.96
C THR A 60 -5.56 5.38 9.04
N GLU A 61 -4.78 4.31 8.91
CA GLU A 61 -3.31 4.42 8.93
C GLU A 61 -2.78 5.14 7.68
N ALA A 62 -3.36 4.90 6.50
CA ALA A 62 -3.06 5.66 5.29
C ALA A 62 -3.34 7.17 5.45
N ALA A 63 -4.45 7.54 6.10
CA ALA A 63 -4.74 8.94 6.42
C ALA A 63 -3.77 9.53 7.45
N ARG A 64 -3.31 8.73 8.42
CA ARG A 64 -2.25 9.13 9.37
C ARG A 64 -0.91 9.34 8.65
N ALA A 65 -0.52 8.46 7.73
CA ALA A 65 0.69 8.60 6.94
C ALA A 65 0.69 9.90 6.12
N ARG A 66 -0.42 10.23 5.45
CA ARG A 66 -0.58 11.51 4.73
C ARG A 66 -0.41 12.71 5.65
N ARG A 67 -1.07 12.71 6.82
CA ARG A 67 -0.98 13.81 7.79
C ARG A 67 0.42 13.97 8.37
N ARG A 68 1.10 12.86 8.70
CA ARG A 68 2.49 12.88 9.17
C ARG A 68 3.43 13.47 8.12
N PHE A 69 3.27 13.08 6.85
CA PHE A 69 4.07 13.65 5.77
C PHE A 69 3.80 15.15 5.60
N ALA A 70 2.54 15.57 5.59
CA ALA A 70 2.19 16.98 5.47
C ALA A 70 2.76 17.84 6.61
N ALA A 71 2.78 17.30 7.85
CA ALA A 71 3.34 18.01 9.00
C ALA A 71 4.87 18.11 8.99
N ALA A 72 5.55 17.17 8.32
CA ALA A 72 7.01 17.11 8.24
C ALA A 72 7.54 17.46 6.84
N HIS A 73 6.70 18.03 5.95
CA HIS A 73 7.07 18.28 4.56
C HIS A 73 8.28 19.22 4.46
N ASP A 74 8.28 20.27 5.29
CA ASP A 74 9.34 21.28 5.33
C ASP A 74 10.66 20.72 5.89
N ASP A 75 10.61 19.63 6.66
CA ASP A 75 11.80 18.99 7.23
C ASP A 75 12.59 18.18 6.18
N PHE A 76 11.96 17.83 5.05
CA PHE A 76 12.54 16.98 4.00
C PHE A 76 12.46 17.65 2.62
N PRO A 77 13.21 18.76 2.41
CA PRO A 77 13.20 19.48 1.14
C PRO A 77 13.60 18.56 -0.02
N GLY A 78 12.90 18.68 -1.15
CA GLY A 78 13.09 17.83 -2.32
C GLY A 78 12.46 16.44 -2.20
N THR A 79 11.73 16.14 -1.13
CA THR A 79 10.93 14.90 -0.99
C THR A 79 9.44 15.20 -1.13
N GLU A 80 8.76 14.35 -1.89
CA GLU A 80 7.35 14.46 -2.22
C GLU A 80 6.63 13.13 -1.95
N LEU A 81 5.41 13.23 -1.43
CA LEU A 81 4.51 12.11 -1.34
C LEU A 81 3.74 11.95 -2.65
N VAL A 82 4.06 10.90 -3.41
CA VAL A 82 3.42 10.62 -4.70
C VAL A 82 2.06 9.95 -4.52
N ALA A 83 2.01 8.92 -3.68
CA ALA A 83 0.78 8.18 -3.43
C ALA A 83 0.79 7.50 -2.07
N VAL A 84 -0.41 7.31 -1.51
CA VAL A 84 -0.64 6.40 -0.38
C VAL A 84 -1.81 5.50 -0.73
N THR A 85 -1.57 4.21 -0.90
CA THR A 85 -2.60 3.24 -1.28
C THR A 85 -2.82 2.20 -0.18
N VAL A 86 -3.98 1.56 -0.22
CA VAL A 86 -4.34 0.46 0.69
C VAL A 86 -4.61 -0.75 -0.19
N GLU A 87 -3.71 -1.72 -0.14
CA GLU A 87 -3.74 -2.91 -0.98
C GLU A 87 -3.97 -4.16 -0.12
N PRO A 88 -4.64 -5.20 -0.64
CA PRO A 88 -4.62 -6.52 -0.03
C PRO A 88 -3.18 -7.05 0.05
N LEU A 89 -2.80 -7.60 1.20
CA LEU A 89 -1.55 -8.34 1.33
C LEU A 89 -1.83 -9.82 1.05
N TRP A 90 -1.43 -10.27 -0.13
CA TRP A 90 -1.66 -11.64 -0.58
C TRP A 90 -0.80 -12.66 0.19
N LYS A 91 -1.39 -13.78 0.64
CA LYS A 91 -0.64 -14.90 1.24
C LYS A 91 0.38 -15.43 0.25
N GLN A 92 1.58 -15.77 0.70
CA GLN A 92 2.54 -16.48 -0.14
C GLN A 92 1.96 -17.86 -0.47
N LEU A 93 1.98 -18.25 -1.75
CA LEU A 93 1.65 -19.63 -2.12
C LEU A 93 2.87 -20.47 -1.79
N GLU A 94 2.68 -21.58 -1.08
CA GLU A 94 3.75 -22.56 -0.94
C GLU A 94 4.10 -23.10 -2.34
N PRO A 95 5.40 -23.25 -2.65
CA PRO A 95 5.86 -23.71 -3.96
C PRO A 95 5.46 -25.17 -4.27
#